data_AF-A0A7K3L4X9-F1
#
_entry.id   AF-A0A7K3L4X9-F1
#
_cell.length_a   1.000
_cell.length_b   1.000
_cell.length_c   1.000
_cell.angle_alpha   90.00
_cell.angle_beta   90.00
_cell.angle_gamma   90.00
#
_symmetry.space_group_name_H-M   'P 1'
#
loop_
_entity.id
_entity.type
_entity.pdbx_description
1 polymer ?
#
loop_
_entity_poly.entity_id
_entity_poly.type
_entity_poly.pdbx_seq_one_letter_code
_entity_poly.pdbx_strand_id
1 'polypeptide(L)'
;SPALKKADIGVAMGIAGSDVSKQAADMILLDDNFASIVTGVEEGRLIFDNLKKSIAYTLTSNIPEITPFLLFIMANIPLPLGTITILCIDLGTDMVPAISLAYEAAESDIMKRQPRNPRSDKLVNERLISMAYGQIGMIQALGGFFSYFVILAENGFLPSCLVGIRLSWDDRTINDLEDSYGQQWTYE
;
A
#
# COMPACT_ATOMS: atom_id res chain seq x y z
N SER A 1 14.26 -29.44 24.29
CA SER A 1 13.07 -28.58 24.41
C SER A 1 13.35 -27.14 24.83
N PRO A 2 14.09 -26.83 25.93
CA PRO A 2 14.27 -25.43 26.33
C PRO A 2 15.07 -24.59 25.32
N ALA A 3 16.01 -25.21 24.60
CA ALA A 3 16.75 -24.54 23.52
C ALA A 3 15.86 -24.23 22.30
N LEU A 4 15.01 -25.18 21.88
CA LEU A 4 14.05 -24.97 20.77
C LEU A 4 13.10 -23.81 21.09
N LYS A 5 12.59 -23.77 22.32
CA LYS A 5 11.68 -22.71 22.77
C LYS A 5 12.35 -21.34 22.98
N LYS A 6 13.67 -21.30 23.16
CA LYS A 6 14.44 -20.05 23.33
C LYS A 6 14.97 -19.51 21.99
N ALA A 7 15.08 -20.37 20.98
CA ALA A 7 15.49 -19.96 19.64
C ALA A 7 14.42 -19.07 19.01
N ASP A 8 14.83 -18.16 18.12
CA ASP A 8 13.89 -17.34 17.35
C ASP A 8 13.04 -18.19 16.38
N ILE A 9 13.57 -19.34 15.96
CA ILE A 9 12.86 -20.38 15.22
C ILE A 9 13.42 -21.76 15.59
N GLY A 10 12.59 -22.60 16.22
CA GLY A 10 12.90 -23.99 16.51
C GLY A 10 12.51 -24.92 15.36
N VAL A 11 13.42 -25.77 14.88
CA VAL A 11 13.14 -26.79 13.85
C VAL A 11 13.26 -28.18 14.46
N ALA A 12 12.23 -29.01 14.32
CA ALA A 12 12.21 -30.40 14.79
C ALA A 12 12.02 -31.40 13.64
N MET A 13 12.55 -32.61 13.83
CA MET A 13 12.39 -33.74 12.91
C MET A 13 11.03 -34.41 13.16
N GLY A 14 10.31 -34.75 12.09
CA GLY A 14 8.98 -35.35 12.16
C GLY A 14 9.00 -36.83 12.56
N ILE A 15 9.99 -37.58 12.08
CA ILE A 15 10.11 -39.03 12.30
C ILE A 15 11.06 -39.32 13.47
N ALA A 16 12.28 -38.80 13.42
CA ALA A 16 13.30 -39.03 14.44
C ALA A 16 13.10 -38.17 15.72
N GLY A 17 12.28 -37.12 15.65
CA GLY A 17 12.06 -36.20 16.77
C GLY A 17 11.08 -36.72 17.80
N SER A 18 11.40 -36.56 19.09
CA SER A 18 10.48 -36.87 20.18
C SER A 18 9.28 -35.94 20.18
N ASP A 19 8.14 -36.37 20.70
CA ASP A 19 6.91 -35.54 20.72
C ASP A 19 7.10 -34.23 21.48
N VAL A 20 7.91 -34.26 22.55
CA VAL A 20 8.27 -33.06 23.32
C VAL A 20 9.13 -32.09 22.49
N SER A 21 9.93 -32.57 21.54
CA SER A 21 10.70 -31.72 20.63
C SER A 21 9.82 -31.11 19.54
N LYS A 22 8.89 -31.89 18.97
CA LYS A 22 7.93 -31.44 17.96
C LYS A 22 6.97 -30.38 18.50
N GLN A 23 6.49 -30.55 19.73
CA GLN A 23 5.62 -29.56 20.39
C GLN A 23 6.35 -28.26 20.80
N ALA A 24 7.67 -28.31 20.94
CA ALA A 24 8.47 -27.14 21.35
C ALA A 24 9.09 -26.38 20.17
N ALA A 25 8.88 -26.84 18.94
CA ALA A 25 9.43 -26.26 17.71
C ALA A 25 8.36 -25.46 16.95
N ASP A 26 8.80 -24.45 16.21
CA ASP A 26 7.93 -23.60 15.37
C ASP A 26 7.77 -24.19 13.96
N MET A 27 8.71 -25.04 13.53
CA MET A 27 8.71 -25.72 12.25
C MET A 27 9.04 -27.21 12.42
N ILE A 28 8.35 -28.06 11.67
CA ILE A 28 8.55 -29.52 11.70
C ILE A 28 8.88 -30.00 10.28
N LEU A 29 10.00 -30.72 10.14
CA LEU A 29 10.39 -31.37 8.89
C LEU A 29 9.73 -32.75 8.83
N LEU A 30 8.65 -32.88 8.07
CA LEU A 30 7.86 -34.12 8.02
C LEU A 30 8.62 -35.30 7.39
N ASP A 31 9.57 -35.01 6.51
CA ASP A 31 10.38 -35.97 5.76
C ASP A 31 11.78 -36.19 6.34
N ASP A 32 12.10 -35.56 7.47
CA ASP A 32 13.43 -35.59 8.11
C ASP A 32 14.58 -35.15 7.17
N ASN A 33 14.28 -34.35 6.15
CA ASN A 33 15.27 -33.86 5.20
C ASN A 33 15.88 -32.52 5.63
N PHE A 34 17.14 -32.54 6.03
CA PHE A 34 17.87 -31.31 6.39
C PHE A 34 18.02 -30.30 5.24
N ALA A 35 17.92 -30.73 3.97
CA ALA A 35 17.95 -29.82 2.83
C ALA A 35 16.80 -28.80 2.86
N SER A 36 15.66 -29.15 3.47
CA SER A 36 14.50 -28.27 3.64
C SER A 36 14.82 -27.01 4.44
N ILE A 37 15.86 -27.02 5.28
CA ILE A 37 16.33 -25.82 5.98
C ILE A 37 16.95 -24.82 4.99
N VAL A 38 17.70 -25.30 4.00
CA VAL A 38 18.29 -24.44 2.97
C VAL A 38 17.20 -23.79 2.14
N THR A 39 16.20 -24.58 1.71
CA THR A 39 15.01 -24.07 1.01
C THR A 39 14.23 -23.08 1.88
N GLY A 40 14.06 -23.36 3.17
CA GLY A 40 13.37 -22.44 4.09
C GLY A 40 14.10 -21.10 4.25
N VAL A 41 15.43 -21.09 4.23
CA VAL A 41 16.23 -19.85 4.25
C VAL A 41 16.10 -19.10 2.92
N GLU A 42 16.05 -19.81 1.80
CA GLU A 42 15.83 -19.22 0.46
C GLU A 42 14.45 -18.54 0.37
N GLU A 43 13.39 -19.27 0.71
CA GLU A 43 12.02 -18.74 0.72
C GLU A 43 11.84 -17.60 1.73
N GLY A 44 12.44 -17.71 2.92
CA GLY A 44 12.42 -16.64 3.93
C GLY A 44 13.11 -15.36 3.46
N ARG A 45 14.14 -15.48 2.63
CA ARG A 45 14.83 -14.35 1.99
C ARG A 45 14.00 -13.77 0.85
N LEU A 46 13.36 -14.60 0.05
CA LEU A 46 12.50 -14.20 -1.06
C LEU A 46 11.28 -13.41 -0.58
N ILE A 47 10.54 -13.96 0.38
CA ILE A 47 9.32 -13.33 0.90
C ILE A 47 9.63 -11.98 1.56
N PHE A 48 10.79 -11.83 2.20
CA PHE A 48 11.18 -10.55 2.81
C PHE A 48 11.32 -9.43 1.79
N ASP A 49 11.94 -9.71 0.63
CA ASP A 49 12.10 -8.71 -0.43
C ASP A 49 10.77 -8.44 -1.14
N ASN A 50 9.98 -9.49 -1.40
CA ASN A 50 8.66 -9.36 -2.01
C ASN A 50 7.68 -8.58 -1.13
N LEU A 51 7.73 -8.76 0.20
CA LEU A 51 6.95 -7.98 1.15
C LEU A 51 7.33 -6.50 1.12
N LYS A 52 8.60 -6.13 0.91
CA LYS A 52 8.97 -4.72 0.75
C LYS A 52 8.30 -4.09 -0.47
N LYS A 53 8.24 -4.83 -1.58
CA LYS A 53 7.59 -4.36 -2.82
C LYS A 53 6.09 -4.22 -2.64
N SER A 54 5.45 -5.23 -2.05
CA SER A 54 4.02 -5.21 -1.74
C SER A 54 3.65 -4.04 -0.81
N ILE A 55 4.43 -3.83 0.27
CA ILE A 55 4.23 -2.69 1.18
C ILE A 55 4.49 -1.36 0.47
N ALA A 56 5.55 -1.24 -0.33
CA ALA A 56 5.81 -0.02 -1.08
C ALA A 56 4.67 0.33 -2.05
N TYR A 57 4.08 -0.68 -2.69
CA TYR A 57 2.93 -0.52 -3.58
C TYR A 57 1.72 0.04 -2.81
N THR A 58 1.28 -0.61 -1.73
CA THR A 58 0.12 -0.15 -0.93
C THR A 58 0.38 1.19 -0.25
N LEU A 59 1.61 1.48 0.15
CA LEU A 59 1.95 2.79 0.72
C LEU A 59 1.84 3.90 -0.33
N THR A 60 2.17 3.62 -1.58
CA THR A 60 2.19 4.65 -2.63
C THR A 60 0.79 5.23 -2.91
N SER A 61 -0.27 4.41 -2.88
CA SER A 61 -1.66 4.84 -3.13
C SER A 61 -2.24 5.73 -2.02
N ASN A 62 -1.68 5.70 -0.81
CA ASN A 62 -2.16 6.56 0.29
C ASN A 62 -2.02 8.07 -0.01
N ILE A 63 -1.03 8.49 -0.81
CA ILE A 63 -0.80 9.92 -1.12
C ILE A 63 -1.91 10.52 -2.01
N PRO A 64 -2.25 9.93 -3.17
CA PRO A 64 -3.38 10.41 -3.97
C PRO A 64 -4.74 10.30 -3.27
N GLU A 65 -4.85 9.56 -2.17
CA GLU A 65 -6.08 9.47 -1.38
C GLU A 65 -6.19 10.55 -0.29
N ILE A 66 -5.08 10.86 0.40
CA ILE A 66 -5.04 11.89 1.45
C ILE A 66 -5.03 13.29 0.86
N THR A 67 -4.32 13.50 -0.25
CA THR A 67 -4.14 14.83 -0.84
C THR A 67 -5.45 15.50 -1.29
N PRO A 68 -6.46 14.80 -1.86
CA PRO A 68 -7.79 15.35 -2.12
C PRO A 68 -8.47 15.93 -0.89
N PHE A 69 -8.44 15.22 0.24
CA PHE A 69 -9.02 15.69 1.50
C PHE A 69 -8.29 16.92 2.04
N LEU A 70 -6.97 16.94 1.89
CA LEU A 70 -6.15 18.06 2.32
C LEU A 70 -6.47 19.32 1.49
N LEU A 71 -6.55 19.22 0.15
CA LEU A 71 -6.95 20.35 -0.70
C LEU A 71 -8.42 20.74 -0.52
N PHE A 72 -9.32 19.79 -0.29
CA PHE A 72 -10.72 20.06 0.05
C PHE A 72 -10.85 20.98 1.27
N ILE A 73 -10.02 20.79 2.31
CA ILE A 73 -10.01 21.64 3.51
C ILE A 73 -9.27 22.96 3.26
N MET A 74 -8.09 22.94 2.64
CA MET A 74 -7.25 24.14 2.50
C MET A 74 -7.78 25.12 1.44
N ALA A 75 -8.24 24.60 0.29
CA ALA A 75 -8.68 25.40 -0.85
C ALA A 75 -10.21 25.55 -0.95
N ASN A 76 -10.97 24.87 -0.08
CA ASN A 76 -12.44 24.86 -0.10
C ASN A 76 -13.00 24.58 -1.51
N ILE A 77 -12.42 23.58 -2.18
CA ILE A 77 -12.87 23.04 -3.47
C ILE A 77 -13.88 21.91 -3.25
N PRO A 78 -14.69 21.51 -4.26
CA PRO A 78 -15.54 20.33 -4.18
C PRO A 78 -14.74 19.06 -3.93
N LEU A 79 -15.31 18.08 -3.22
CA LEU A 79 -14.60 16.85 -2.83
C LEU A 79 -14.09 16.07 -4.06
N PRO A 80 -12.75 15.97 -4.28
CA PRO A 80 -12.25 15.31 -5.49
C PRO A 80 -12.37 13.79 -5.46
N LEU A 81 -12.25 13.18 -4.27
CA LEU A 81 -12.29 11.74 -4.07
C LEU A 81 -13.13 11.42 -2.83
N GLY A 82 -14.14 10.56 -3.00
CA GLY A 82 -15.04 10.17 -1.91
C GLY A 82 -14.46 9.07 -1.02
N THR A 83 -14.97 8.94 0.20
CA THR A 83 -14.56 7.85 1.12
C THR A 83 -14.87 6.46 0.55
N ILE A 84 -15.99 6.32 -0.18
CA ILE A 84 -16.36 5.04 -0.81
C ILE A 84 -15.37 4.66 -1.91
N THR A 85 -14.93 5.63 -2.72
CA THR A 85 -13.95 5.36 -3.78
C THR A 85 -12.58 4.97 -3.21
N ILE A 86 -12.17 5.54 -2.07
CA ILE A 86 -10.96 5.10 -1.36
C ILE A 86 -11.10 3.64 -0.93
N LEU A 87 -12.21 3.27 -0.30
CA LEU A 87 -12.46 1.88 0.10
C LEU A 87 -12.45 0.92 -1.10
N CYS A 88 -12.96 1.35 -2.26
CA CYS A 88 -12.90 0.56 -3.49
C CYS A 88 -11.45 0.35 -3.99
N ILE A 89 -10.56 1.31 -3.76
CA ILE A 89 -9.15 1.20 -4.13
C ILE A 89 -8.44 0.24 -3.17
N ASP A 90 -8.48 0.54 -1.87
CA ASP A 90 -7.78 -0.21 -0.81
C ASP A 90 -8.21 -1.68 -0.71
N LEU A 91 -9.53 -1.92 -0.69
CA LEU A 91 -10.11 -3.25 -0.46
C LEU A 91 -10.49 -3.96 -1.76
N GLY A 92 -10.54 -3.24 -2.87
CA GLY A 92 -10.95 -3.79 -4.15
C GLY A 92 -9.77 -3.96 -5.08
N THR A 93 -9.30 -2.86 -5.66
CA THR A 93 -8.36 -2.91 -6.77
C THR A 93 -6.93 -3.21 -6.35
N ASP A 94 -6.48 -2.74 -5.18
CA ASP A 94 -5.07 -2.88 -4.75
C ASP A 94 -4.76 -4.22 -4.10
N MET A 95 -5.75 -4.95 -3.58
CA MET A 95 -5.53 -6.24 -2.92
C MET A 95 -4.90 -7.28 -3.86
N VAL A 96 -5.43 -7.43 -5.07
CA VAL A 96 -4.96 -8.47 -6.02
C VAL A 96 -3.54 -8.19 -6.50
N PRO A 97 -3.19 -6.97 -6.97
CA PRO A 97 -1.81 -6.63 -7.34
C PRO A 97 -0.83 -6.72 -6.16
N ALA A 98 -1.21 -6.24 -4.97
CA ALA A 98 -0.34 -6.29 -3.79
C ALA A 98 0.00 -7.72 -3.38
N ILE A 99 -0.97 -8.64 -3.46
CA ILE A 99 -0.74 -10.07 -3.22
C ILE A 99 0.09 -10.69 -4.36
N SER A 100 -0.15 -10.30 -5.61
CA SER A 100 0.63 -10.80 -6.74
C SER A 100 2.12 -10.48 -6.62
N LEU A 101 2.48 -9.32 -6.04
CA LEU A 101 3.88 -8.96 -5.76
C LEU A 101 4.56 -9.90 -4.76
N ALA A 102 3.80 -10.60 -3.92
CA ALA A 102 4.34 -11.63 -3.03
C ALA A 102 4.89 -12.85 -3.78
N TYR A 103 4.40 -13.10 -5.00
CA TYR A 103 4.77 -14.24 -5.86
C TYR A 103 5.90 -13.92 -6.85
N GLU A 104 6.55 -12.77 -6.75
CA GLU A 104 7.69 -12.46 -7.61
C GLU A 104 8.89 -13.38 -7.34
N ALA A 105 9.64 -13.68 -8.40
CA ALA A 105 10.88 -14.44 -8.32
C ALA A 105 12.04 -13.60 -7.78
N ALA A 106 13.09 -14.27 -7.30
CA ALA A 106 14.30 -13.62 -6.82
C ALA A 106 14.99 -12.82 -7.95
N GLU A 107 15.27 -11.54 -7.72
CA GLU A 107 15.96 -10.68 -8.70
C GLU A 107 17.46 -10.99 -8.85
N SER A 108 18.05 -11.59 -7.82
CA SER A 108 19.47 -11.90 -7.76
C SER A 108 19.69 -13.19 -6.98
N ASP A 109 20.94 -13.67 -6.96
CA ASP A 109 21.31 -14.85 -6.18
C ASP A 109 21.22 -14.56 -4.67
N ILE A 110 20.00 -14.72 -4.13
CA ILE A 110 19.66 -14.47 -2.72
C ILE A 110 20.35 -15.44 -1.76
N MET A 111 20.96 -16.52 -2.24
CA MET A 111 21.68 -17.48 -1.39
C MET A 111 23.15 -17.09 -1.21
N LYS A 112 23.74 -16.34 -2.16
CA LYS A 112 25.11 -15.81 -2.04
C LYS A 112 25.24 -14.60 -1.12
N ARG A 113 24.15 -13.87 -0.84
CA ARG A 113 24.18 -12.71 0.07
C ARG A 113 24.34 -13.11 1.53
N GLN A 114 24.99 -12.26 2.33
CA GLN A 114 25.05 -12.45 3.78
C GLN A 114 23.66 -12.26 4.43
N PRO A 115 23.40 -12.88 5.59
CA PRO A 115 22.18 -12.62 6.35
C PRO A 115 22.02 -11.13 6.67
N ARG A 116 20.79 -10.62 6.57
CA ARG A 116 20.49 -9.22 6.85
C ARG A 116 20.85 -8.84 8.29
N ASN A 117 21.22 -7.60 8.52
CA ASN A 117 21.39 -7.08 9.87
C ASN A 117 20.04 -6.53 10.38
N PRO A 118 19.46 -7.07 11.46
CA PRO A 118 18.15 -6.63 11.96
C PRO A 118 18.07 -5.15 12.36
N ARG A 119 19.20 -4.50 12.63
CA ARG A 119 19.25 -3.10 13.07
C ARG A 119 19.31 -2.10 11.91
N SER A 120 20.04 -2.43 10.84
CA SER A 120 20.18 -1.55 9.66
C SER A 120 19.16 -1.89 8.57
N ASP A 121 18.93 -3.17 8.31
CA ASP A 121 18.16 -3.65 7.17
C ASP A 121 16.72 -3.92 7.58
N LYS A 122 16.02 -2.80 7.84
CA LYS A 122 14.60 -2.80 8.17
C LYS A 122 13.74 -3.14 6.95
N LEU A 123 12.54 -3.65 7.20
CA LEU A 123 11.56 -3.93 6.16
C LEU A 123 11.13 -2.63 5.48
N VAL A 124 10.71 -1.64 6.28
CA VAL A 124 10.40 -0.29 5.83
C VAL A 124 11.54 0.63 6.25
N ASN A 125 12.19 1.25 5.26
CA ASN A 125 13.24 2.23 5.49
C ASN A 125 12.80 3.63 4.99
N GLU A 126 13.51 4.66 5.43
CA GLU A 126 13.22 6.04 5.01
C GLU A 126 13.33 6.23 3.50
N ARG A 127 14.20 5.46 2.83
CA ARG A 127 14.35 5.50 1.37
C ARG A 127 13.09 5.01 0.66
N LEU A 128 12.48 3.93 1.14
CA LEU A 128 11.23 3.37 0.61
C LEU A 128 10.08 4.35 0.83
N ILE A 129 9.98 4.95 2.02
CA ILE A 129 8.98 5.99 2.30
C ILE A 129 9.21 7.19 1.37
N SER A 130 10.45 7.66 1.22
CA SER A 130 10.78 8.80 0.36
C SER A 130 10.42 8.55 -1.12
N MET A 131 10.66 7.33 -1.62
CA MET A 131 10.32 6.96 -2.99
C MET A 131 8.80 6.78 -3.16
N ALA A 132 8.15 6.02 -2.28
CA ALA A 132 6.72 5.74 -2.35
C ALA A 132 5.89 7.01 -2.13
N TYR A 133 6.09 7.71 -1.00
CA TYR A 133 5.29 8.89 -0.67
C TYR A 133 5.76 10.14 -1.42
N GLY A 134 7.07 10.37 -1.46
CA GLY A 134 7.62 11.63 -1.95
C GLY A 134 7.68 11.76 -3.47
N GLN A 135 7.85 10.65 -4.19
CA GLN A 135 8.03 10.67 -5.64
C GLN A 135 6.82 10.07 -6.36
N ILE A 136 6.58 8.77 -6.18
CA ILE A 136 5.56 8.06 -6.97
C ILE A 136 4.16 8.52 -6.55
N GLY A 137 3.89 8.59 -5.26
CA GLY A 137 2.61 9.05 -4.72
C GLY A 137 2.28 10.49 -5.14
N MET A 138 3.28 11.37 -5.18
CA MET A 138 3.09 12.75 -5.67
C MET A 138 2.74 12.79 -7.16
N ILE A 139 3.36 11.95 -8.00
CA ILE A 139 3.03 11.86 -9.42
C ILE A 139 1.59 11.35 -9.60
N GLN A 140 1.18 10.33 -8.83
CA GLN A 140 -0.19 9.82 -8.85
C GLN A 140 -1.20 10.88 -8.41
N ALA A 141 -0.91 11.62 -7.33
CA ALA A 141 -1.75 12.71 -6.86
C ALA A 141 -1.91 13.80 -7.91
N LEU A 142 -0.83 14.21 -8.57
CA LEU A 142 -0.89 15.17 -9.68
C LEU A 142 -1.74 14.66 -10.84
N GLY A 143 -1.64 13.37 -11.19
CA GLY A 143 -2.49 12.73 -12.19
C GLY A 143 -3.97 12.75 -11.80
N GLY A 144 -4.28 12.45 -10.54
CA GLY A 144 -5.66 12.50 -10.01
C GLY A 144 -6.24 13.92 -9.97
N PHE A 145 -5.43 14.92 -9.58
CA PHE A 145 -5.86 16.32 -9.65
C PHE A 145 -6.03 16.81 -11.07
N PHE A 146 -5.16 16.38 -11.98
CA PHE A 146 -5.29 16.71 -13.39
C PHE A 146 -6.61 16.20 -13.97
N SER A 147 -6.97 14.93 -13.74
CA SER A 147 -8.27 14.41 -14.20
C SER A 147 -9.44 15.13 -13.55
N TYR A 148 -9.35 15.43 -12.25
CA TYR A 148 -10.37 16.23 -11.54
C TYR A 148 -10.59 17.61 -12.18
N PHE A 149 -9.52 18.37 -12.43
CA PHE A 149 -9.64 19.70 -13.05
C PHE A 149 -10.11 19.63 -14.50
N VAL A 150 -9.70 18.62 -15.26
CA VAL A 150 -10.17 18.43 -16.65
C VAL A 150 -11.67 18.17 -16.68
N ILE A 151 -12.17 17.23 -15.85
CA ILE A 151 -13.60 16.93 -15.79
C ILE A 151 -14.41 18.17 -15.41
N LEU A 152 -13.97 18.92 -14.40
CA LEU A 152 -14.69 20.13 -13.99
C LEU A 152 -14.64 21.23 -15.06
N ALA A 153 -13.49 21.45 -15.70
CA ALA A 153 -13.36 22.45 -16.75
C ALA A 153 -14.20 22.12 -17.99
N GLU A 154 -14.26 20.85 -18.39
CA GLU A 154 -15.11 20.39 -19.50
C GLU A 154 -16.61 20.54 -19.19
N ASN A 155 -16.99 20.42 -17.91
CA ASN A 155 -18.37 20.64 -17.44
C ASN A 155 -18.67 22.09 -17.02
N GLY A 156 -17.78 23.05 -17.32
CA GLY A 156 -18.07 24.48 -17.12
C GLY A 156 -17.47 25.13 -15.88
N PHE A 157 -16.88 24.35 -14.97
CA PHE A 157 -16.23 24.86 -13.77
C PHE A 157 -14.72 25.00 -13.98
N LEU A 158 -14.27 26.19 -14.38
CA LEU A 158 -12.84 26.45 -14.58
C LEU A 158 -12.07 26.39 -13.25
N PRO A 159 -10.79 25.96 -13.26
CA PRO A 159 -9.98 25.86 -12.03
C PRO A 159 -9.88 27.15 -11.21
N SER A 160 -9.98 28.31 -11.84
CA SER A 160 -9.96 29.62 -11.18
C SER A 160 -11.21 29.89 -10.33
N CYS A 161 -12.36 29.29 -10.69
CA CYS A 161 -13.64 29.48 -10.01
C CYS A 161 -13.85 28.47 -8.86
N LEU A 162 -13.09 27.38 -8.85
CA LEU A 162 -13.25 26.30 -7.87
C LEU A 162 -12.82 26.67 -6.44
N VAL A 163 -11.93 27.65 -6.29
CA VAL A 163 -11.40 28.01 -4.96
C VAL A 163 -12.49 28.71 -4.14
N GLY A 164 -12.89 28.09 -3.03
CA GLY A 164 -13.93 28.63 -2.14
C GLY A 164 -15.37 28.28 -2.51
N ILE A 165 -15.60 27.58 -3.63
CA ILE A 165 -16.96 27.24 -4.10
C ILE A 165 -17.65 26.19 -3.22
N ARG A 166 -16.91 25.46 -2.39
CA ARG A 166 -17.41 24.33 -1.59
C ARG A 166 -18.68 24.65 -0.79
N LEU A 167 -18.74 25.80 -0.13
CA LEU A 167 -19.92 26.15 0.68
C LEU A 167 -21.19 26.22 -0.15
N SER A 168 -21.10 26.72 -1.38
CA SER A 168 -22.22 26.79 -2.32
C SER A 168 -22.47 25.47 -3.02
N TRP A 169 -21.43 24.67 -3.23
CA TRP A 169 -21.50 23.33 -3.84
C TRP A 169 -22.18 22.30 -2.93
N ASP A 170 -21.86 22.31 -1.63
CA ASP A 170 -22.40 21.35 -0.66
C ASP A 170 -23.79 21.75 -0.12
N ASP A 171 -24.27 22.98 -0.39
CA ASP A 171 -25.55 23.49 0.09
C ASP A 171 -26.71 23.02 -0.78
N ARG A 172 -27.53 22.11 -0.23
CA ARG A 172 -28.73 21.54 -0.89
C ARG A 172 -29.83 22.54 -1.18
N THR A 173 -29.78 23.72 -0.58
CA THR A 173 -30.78 24.77 -0.80
C THR A 173 -30.50 25.59 -2.04
N ILE A 174 -29.26 25.60 -2.52
CA ILE A 174 -28.82 26.31 -3.72
C ILE A 174 -29.05 25.39 -4.93
N ASN A 175 -29.91 25.82 -5.86
CA ASN A 175 -30.24 25.07 -7.08
C ASN A 175 -29.95 25.87 -8.36
N ASP A 176 -29.23 26.96 -8.19
CA ASP A 176 -28.90 27.96 -9.20
C ASP A 176 -27.41 28.30 -9.19
N LEU A 177 -26.55 27.32 -8.87
CA LEU A 177 -25.10 27.52 -8.80
C LEU A 177 -24.56 27.88 -10.19
N GLU A 178 -24.01 29.08 -10.33
CA GLU A 178 -23.49 29.59 -11.60
C GLU A 178 -22.08 29.05 -11.89
N ASP A 179 -21.89 28.50 -13.08
CA ASP A 179 -20.58 28.04 -13.57
C ASP A 179 -19.78 29.18 -14.24
N SER A 180 -18.60 28.88 -14.79
CA SER A 180 -17.76 29.90 -15.44
C SER A 180 -18.30 30.40 -16.79
N TYR A 181 -19.30 29.72 -17.36
CA TYR A 181 -19.96 30.08 -18.61
C TYR A 181 -21.36 30.70 -18.39
N GLY A 182 -21.79 30.88 -17.14
CA GLY A 182 -23.07 31.47 -16.78
C GLY A 182 -24.25 30.49 -16.78
N GLN A 183 -23.99 29.17 -16.76
CA GLN A 183 -25.03 28.15 -16.63
C GLN A 183 -25.36 27.91 -15.16
N GLN A 184 -26.63 27.60 -14.87
CA GLN A 184 -27.11 27.30 -13.52
C GLN A 184 -27.22 25.79 -13.31
N TRP A 185 -26.62 25.31 -12.22
CA TRP A 185 -26.58 23.90 -11.85
C TRP A 185 -27.45 23.63 -10.62
N THR A 186 -28.23 22.54 -10.69
CA THR A 186 -28.99 22.00 -9.57
C THR A 186 -28.11 21.07 -8.71
N TYR A 187 -28.53 20.82 -7.47
CA TYR A 187 -27.85 19.86 -6.60
C TYR A 187 -28.10 18.40 -7.00
N GLU A 188 -29.27 18.11 -7.61
CA GLU A 188 -29.63 16.81 -8.18
C GLU A 188 -29.18 16.64 -9.62
#